data_AF-A0A9D7RS99-F1
#
_entry.id   AF-A0A9D7RS99-F1
#
_cell.length_a   1.000
_cell.length_b   1.000
_cell.length_c   1.000
_cell.angle_alpha   90.00
_cell.angle_beta   90.00
_cell.angle_gamma   90.00
#
_symmetry.space_group_name_H-M   'P 1'
#
loop_
_entity.id
_entity.type
_entity.pdbx_description
1 polymer ?
#
loop_
_entity_poly.entity_id
_entity_poly.type
_entity_poly.pdbx_seq_one_letter_code
_entity_poly.pdbx_strand_id
1 'polypeptide(L)'
;MSTTIRHDVRVTAVPAFEAAHSDTRAGRYLFSYRITITNHGRETVKLLRRHWYITDSLFTTKVVEGPGVVGTMPLLTPGQTFEYTSACDLRSSIGRMRGTYTMERISDGRQFGVTVPEMVLVLPYQLN
;
A
#
# COMPACT_ATOMS: atom_id res chain seq x y z
N MET A 1 11.63 0.81 3.83
CA MET A 1 11.07 -0.30 3.03
C MET A 1 10.55 -1.35 3.99
N SER A 2 9.31 -1.78 3.82
CA SER A 2 8.68 -2.81 4.66
C SER A 2 8.15 -3.94 3.77
N THR A 3 8.16 -5.19 4.23
CA THR A 3 7.72 -6.36 3.44
C THR A 3 6.91 -7.33 4.30
N THR A 4 5.83 -7.87 3.73
CA THR A 4 5.04 -8.96 4.32
C THR A 4 4.89 -10.09 3.30
N ILE A 5 4.80 -11.34 3.77
CA ILE A 5 4.44 -12.50 2.94
C ILE A 5 3.25 -13.20 3.59
N ARG A 6 2.21 -13.46 2.81
CA ARG A 6 1.00 -14.19 3.24
C ARG A 6 0.44 -14.96 2.05
N HIS A 7 0.11 -16.24 2.23
CA HIS A 7 -0.41 -17.11 1.15
C HIS A 7 0.49 -17.08 -0.10
N ASP A 8 1.81 -17.13 0.12
CA ASP A 8 2.85 -17.04 -0.92
C ASP A 8 2.84 -15.74 -1.75
N VAL A 9 2.01 -14.76 -1.41
CA VAL A 9 2.04 -13.43 -2.00
C VAL A 9 2.92 -12.53 -1.13
N ARG A 10 4.00 -12.02 -1.73
CA ARG A 10 4.87 -11.02 -1.12
C ARG A 10 4.39 -9.63 -1.49
N VAL A 11 4.25 -8.76 -0.49
CA VAL A 11 3.95 -7.34 -0.69
C VAL A 11 5.06 -6.52 -0.05
N THR A 12 5.74 -5.72 -0.87
CA THR A 12 6.74 -4.75 -0.44
C THR A 12 6.15 -3.35 -0.57
N ALA A 13 6.38 -2.52 0.44
CA ALA A 13 5.89 -1.15 0.47
C ALA A 13 7.03 -0.18 0.80
N VAL A 14 7.18 0.86 -0.03
CA VAL A 14 8.22 1.88 0.09
C VAL A 14 7.58 3.26 0.04
N PRO A 15 7.42 3.94 1.19
CA PRO A 15 6.95 5.33 1.20
C PRO A 15 8.10 6.29 0.87
N ALA A 16 7.75 7.46 0.34
CA ALA A 16 8.65 8.59 0.14
C ALA A 16 7.92 9.92 0.38
N PHE A 17 8.63 10.91 0.92
CA PHE A 17 8.13 12.26 1.08
C PHE A 17 8.37 13.08 -0.20
N GLU A 18 7.32 13.71 -0.72
CA GLU A 18 7.38 14.48 -1.96
C GLU A 18 7.54 15.97 -1.68
N ALA A 19 8.78 16.41 -1.45
CA ALA A 19 9.10 17.78 -1.05
C ALA A 19 8.61 18.83 -2.07
N ALA A 20 8.74 18.56 -3.37
CA ALA A 20 8.33 19.48 -4.43
C ALA A 20 6.81 19.70 -4.50
N HIS A 21 6.02 18.79 -3.94
CA HIS A 21 4.55 18.81 -3.96
C HIS A 21 3.96 19.05 -2.57
N SER A 22 4.79 19.43 -1.60
CA SER A 22 4.39 19.67 -0.22
C SER A 22 4.57 21.14 0.15
N ASP A 23 3.72 21.63 1.04
CA ASP A 23 3.86 22.93 1.69
C ASP A 23 3.82 22.71 3.20
N THR A 24 5.00 22.53 3.79
CA THR A 24 5.15 22.23 5.22
C THR A 24 4.72 23.41 6.10
N ARG A 25 4.80 24.66 5.59
CA ARG A 25 4.35 25.86 6.30
C ARG A 25 2.82 25.94 6.36
N ALA A 26 2.15 25.45 5.32
CA ALA A 26 0.69 25.34 5.28
C ALA A 26 0.14 24.01 5.84
N GLY A 27 0.99 23.15 6.41
CA GLY A 27 0.58 21.85 6.95
C GLY A 27 0.07 20.89 5.88
N ARG A 28 0.67 20.89 4.68
CA ARG A 28 0.32 19.99 3.57
C ARG A 28 1.52 19.12 3.23
N TYR A 29 1.42 17.83 3.51
CA TYR A 29 2.50 16.88 3.33
C TYR A 29 2.06 15.80 2.34
N LEU A 30 2.67 15.76 1.16
CA LEU A 30 2.42 14.71 0.19
C LEU A 30 3.42 13.58 0.38
N PHE A 31 2.92 12.36 0.52
CA PHE A 31 3.72 11.15 0.53
C PHE A 31 3.34 10.29 -0.67
N SER A 32 4.32 9.89 -1.47
CA SER A 32 4.15 8.81 -2.43
C SER A 32 4.47 7.48 -1.76
N TYR A 33 3.95 6.41 -2.34
CA TYR A 33 4.32 5.06 -1.95
C TYR A 33 4.34 4.15 -3.17
N ARG A 34 5.37 3.31 -3.25
CA ARG A 34 5.52 2.26 -4.24
C ARG A 34 5.21 0.92 -3.60
N ILE A 35 4.27 0.20 -4.19
CA ILE A 35 3.90 -1.16 -3.78
C ILE A 35 4.35 -2.13 -4.86
N THR A 36 5.08 -3.16 -4.45
CA THR A 36 5.46 -4.30 -5.30
C THR A 36 4.76 -5.55 -4.76
N ILE A 37 3.99 -6.22 -5.60
CA ILE A 37 3.24 -7.45 -5.28
C ILE A 37 3.81 -8.57 -6.14
N THR A 38 4.35 -9.61 -5.51
CA THR A 38 4.93 -10.77 -6.21
C THR A 38 4.23 -12.05 -5.77
N ASN A 39 3.78 -12.84 -6.73
CA ASN A 39 3.24 -14.17 -6.47
C ASN A 39 4.37 -15.20 -6.42
N HIS A 40 4.69 -15.74 -5.24
CA HIS A 40 5.63 -16.86 -5.07
C HIS A 40 4.92 -18.22 -4.98
N GLY A 41 3.60 -18.24 -5.07
CA GLY A 41 2.81 -19.44 -5.07
C GLY A 41 2.86 -20.17 -6.41
N ARG A 42 2.23 -21.34 -6.46
CA ARG A 42 2.10 -22.17 -7.67
C ARG A 42 0.82 -21.91 -8.45
N GLU A 43 -0.10 -21.16 -7.86
CA GLU A 43 -1.42 -20.89 -8.41
C GLU A 43 -1.49 -19.44 -8.91
N THR A 44 -2.25 -19.21 -9.97
CA THR A 44 -2.55 -17.84 -10.44
C THR A 44 -3.52 -17.16 -9.48
N VAL A 45 -3.23 -15.92 -9.10
CA VAL A 45 -4.04 -15.12 -8.17
C VAL A 45 -4.40 -13.78 -8.78
N LYS A 46 -5.56 -13.21 -8.40
CA LYS A 46 -6.04 -11.91 -8.85
C LYS A 46 -6.31 -10.99 -7.67
N LEU A 47 -5.82 -9.76 -7.74
CA LEU A 47 -6.17 -8.72 -6.77
C LEU A 47 -7.56 -8.17 -7.09
N LEU A 48 -8.50 -8.30 -6.16
CA LEU A 48 -9.87 -7.85 -6.33
C LEU A 48 -10.14 -6.50 -5.68
N ARG A 49 -9.67 -6.32 -4.43
CA ARG A 49 -9.98 -5.13 -3.63
C ARG A 49 -8.81 -4.72 -2.75
N ARG A 50 -8.77 -3.44 -2.42
CA ARG A 50 -7.88 -2.85 -1.42
C ARG A 50 -8.68 -2.27 -0.26
N HIS A 51 -8.10 -2.31 0.93
CA HIS A 51 -8.60 -1.65 2.11
C HIS A 51 -7.41 -1.05 2.87
N TRP A 52 -7.45 0.26 3.09
CA TRP A 52 -6.38 1.04 3.69
C TRP A 52 -6.89 1.83 4.89
N TYR A 53 -6.08 1.84 5.95
CA TYR A 53 -6.18 2.73 7.09
C TYR A 53 -5.02 3.70 7.04
N ILE A 54 -5.33 4.98 6.95
CA ILE A 54 -4.36 6.08 6.88
C ILE A 54 -4.53 6.89 8.16
N THR A 55 -3.58 6.77 9.09
CA THR A 55 -3.60 7.50 10.35
C THR A 55 -2.61 8.65 10.26
N ASP A 56 -3.13 9.87 10.34
CA ASP A 56 -2.36 11.08 10.51
C ASP A 56 -2.10 11.31 12.01
N SER A 57 -0.89 11.71 12.41
CA SER A 57 -0.51 11.83 13.83
C SER A 57 -1.32 12.86 14.63
N LEU A 58 -1.78 13.94 14.00
CA LEU A 58 -2.58 14.98 14.67
C LEU A 58 -4.07 14.86 14.37
N PHE A 59 -4.48 13.91 13.52
CA PHE A 59 -5.85 13.82 13.04
C PHE A 59 -6.40 12.39 13.13
N THR A 60 -7.63 12.22 12.68
CA THR A 60 -8.32 10.93 12.71
C THR A 60 -7.82 9.99 11.62
N THR A 61 -8.11 8.70 11.81
CA THR A 61 -7.81 7.69 10.79
C THR A 61 -8.83 7.77 9.65
N LYS A 62 -8.33 7.91 8.43
CA LYS A 62 -9.11 7.81 7.20
C LYS A 62 -9.11 6.37 6.70
N VAL A 63 -10.27 5.87 6.32
CA VAL A 63 -10.41 4.56 5.67
C VAL A 63 -10.62 4.77 4.17
N VAL A 64 -9.85 4.05 3.36
CA VAL A 64 -9.98 4.05 1.90
C VAL A 64 -10.10 2.62 1.43
N GLU A 65 -11.21 2.29 0.77
CA GLU A 65 -11.42 0.98 0.19
C GLU A 65 -11.94 1.07 -1.24
N GLY A 66 -11.80 -0.01 -2.00
CA GLY A 66 -12.36 -0.07 -3.34
C GLY A 66 -11.82 -1.23 -4.19
N PRO A 67 -12.36 -1.37 -5.40
CA PRO A 67 -11.92 -2.38 -6.35
C PRO A 67 -10.50 -2.10 -6.85
N GLY A 68 -9.71 -3.16 -6.96
CA GLY A 68 -8.39 -3.13 -7.57
C GLY A 68 -7.39 -2.17 -6.91
N VAL A 69 -6.38 -1.81 -7.68
CA VAL A 69 -5.35 -0.81 -7.38
C VAL A 69 -5.11 0.01 -8.64
N VAL A 70 -5.00 1.34 -8.51
CA VAL A 70 -4.74 2.27 -9.63
C VAL A 70 -5.62 2.05 -10.89
N GLY A 71 -6.88 1.68 -10.68
CA GLY A 71 -7.84 1.40 -11.77
C GLY A 71 -7.72 0.01 -12.41
N THR A 72 -6.87 -0.86 -11.88
CA THR A 72 -6.61 -2.21 -12.42
C THR A 72 -6.86 -3.30 -11.37
N MET A 73 -7.18 -4.51 -11.83
CA MET A 73 -7.25 -5.72 -11.00
C MET A 73 -6.20 -6.71 -11.49
N PRO A 74 -4.94 -6.58 -11.06
CA PRO A 74 -3.83 -7.36 -11.61
C PRO A 74 -4.04 -8.86 -11.40
N LEU A 75 -3.79 -9.62 -12.46
CA LEU A 75 -3.71 -11.07 -12.48
C LEU A 75 -2.23 -11.47 -12.43
N LEU A 76 -1.85 -12.27 -11.45
CA LEU A 76 -0.47 -12.67 -11.18
C LEU A 76 -0.33 -14.18 -11.33
N THR A 77 0.33 -14.60 -12.40
CA THR A 77 0.79 -15.98 -12.57
C THR A 77 1.96 -16.29 -11.61
N PRO A 78 2.30 -17.57 -11.37
CA PRO A 78 3.44 -17.95 -10.54
C PRO A 78 4.74 -17.23 -10.96
N GLY A 79 5.39 -16.58 -10.01
CA GLY A 79 6.63 -15.79 -10.22
C GLY A 79 6.39 -14.36 -10.72
N GLN A 80 5.17 -14.01 -11.14
CA GLN A 80 4.87 -12.68 -11.68
C GLN A 80 4.87 -11.61 -10.59
N THR A 81 5.34 -10.43 -10.98
CA THR A 81 5.34 -9.22 -10.16
C THR A 81 4.49 -8.13 -10.81
N PHE A 82 3.72 -7.42 -9.99
CA PHE A 82 3.04 -6.19 -10.35
C PHE A 82 3.52 -5.07 -9.43
N GLU A 83 3.81 -3.91 -10.01
CA GLU A 83 4.24 -2.73 -9.28
C GLU A 83 3.33 -1.56 -9.62
N TYR A 84 3.02 -0.74 -8.62
CA TYR A 84 2.35 0.53 -8.82
C TYR A 84 2.82 1.57 -7.82
N THR A 85 2.67 2.83 -8.21
CA THR A 85 2.91 4.00 -7.35
C THR A 85 1.61 4.78 -7.20
N SER A 86 1.37 5.29 -5.99
CA SER A 86 0.26 6.17 -5.68
C SER A 86 0.70 7.14 -4.57
N ALA A 87 -0.16 8.05 -4.17
CA ALA A 87 0.16 9.04 -3.14
C ALA A 87 -1.00 9.22 -2.15
N CYS A 88 -0.69 9.81 -1.00
CA CYS A 88 -1.65 10.30 -0.03
C CYS A 88 -1.18 11.64 0.55
N ASP A 89 -2.14 12.53 0.76
CA ASP A 89 -1.96 13.77 1.49
C ASP A 89 -2.16 13.54 2.99
N LEU A 90 -1.25 14.09 3.79
CA LEU A 90 -1.37 14.23 5.25
C LEU A 90 -1.34 15.71 5.61
N ARG A 91 -1.92 16.02 6.77
CA ARG A 91 -1.89 17.35 7.39
C ARG A 91 -0.79 17.51 8.44
N SER A 92 -0.15 16.40 8.81
CA SER A 92 1.00 16.39 9.73
C SER A 92 2.25 15.82 9.09
N SER A 93 3.41 16.14 9.66
CA SER A 93 4.73 15.66 9.24
C SER A 93 4.94 14.16 9.48
N ILE A 94 4.06 13.53 10.26
CA ILE A 94 4.13 12.11 10.63
C ILE A 94 2.76 11.47 10.46
N GLY A 95 2.74 10.26 9.91
CA GLY A 95 1.59 9.39 9.86
C GLY A 95 1.97 7.93 9.60
N ARG A 96 0.97 7.08 9.44
CA ARG A 96 1.15 5.68 9.11
C ARG A 96 0.05 5.18 8.19
N MET A 97 0.40 4.24 7.32
CA MET A 97 -0.53 3.54 6.46
C MET A 97 -0.40 2.04 6.67
N ARG A 98 -1.53 1.37 6.83
CA ARG A 98 -1.63 -0.09 6.87
C ARG A 98 -2.86 -0.55 6.12
N GLY A 99 -2.85 -1.77 5.60
CA GLY A 99 -3.97 -2.23 4.80
C GLY A 99 -3.93 -3.71 4.47
N THR A 100 -4.92 -4.11 3.69
CA THR A 100 -5.10 -5.49 3.23
C THR A 100 -5.60 -5.49 1.79
N TYR A 101 -5.14 -6.46 1.00
CA TYR A 101 -5.76 -6.82 -0.27
C TYR A 101 -6.64 -8.04 -0.12
N THR A 102 -7.80 -8.01 -0.78
CA THR A 102 -8.55 -9.24 -1.07
C THR A 102 -8.07 -9.79 -2.40
N MET A 103 -7.54 -11.00 -2.36
CA MET A 103 -7.08 -11.75 -3.52
C MET A 103 -8.02 -12.93 -3.76
N GLU A 104 -8.05 -13.41 -4.99
CA GLU A 104 -8.77 -14.62 -5.40
C GLU A 104 -7.82 -15.56 -6.13
N ARG A 105 -7.84 -16.84 -5.77
CA ARG A 105 -7.15 -17.88 -6.54
C ARG A 105 -8.04 -18.30 -7.70
N ILE A 106 -7.49 -18.31 -8.90
CA ILE A 106 -8.27 -18.52 -10.12
C ILE A 106 -8.73 -19.97 -10.29
N SER A 107 -7.95 -20.94 -9.82
CA SER A 107 -8.25 -22.37 -9.99
C SER A 107 -9.49 -22.83 -9.25
N ASP A 108 -9.79 -22.24 -8.08
CA ASP A 108 -10.93 -22.63 -7.23
C ASP A 108 -11.84 -21.48 -6.82
N GLY A 109 -11.56 -20.26 -7.26
CA GLY A 109 -12.32 -19.05 -6.90
C GLY A 109 -12.20 -18.67 -5.41
N ARG A 110 -11.31 -19.31 -4.64
CA ARG A 110 -11.21 -19.04 -3.20
C ARG A 110 -10.58 -17.69 -2.96
N GLN A 111 -11.26 -16.87 -2.15
CA GLN A 111 -10.76 -15.57 -1.72
C GLN A 111 -9.94 -15.65 -0.43
N PHE A 112 -8.91 -14.82 -0.32
CA PHE A 112 -8.05 -14.71 0.85
C PHE A 112 -7.49 -13.30 1.01
N GLY A 113 -7.13 -12.96 2.25
CA GLY A 113 -6.56 -11.66 2.59
C GLY A 113 -5.03 -11.68 2.57
N VAL A 114 -4.41 -10.65 1.97
CA VAL A 114 -2.96 -10.41 2.01
C VAL A 114 -2.71 -9.08 2.67
N THR A 115 -1.97 -9.08 3.78
CA THR A 115 -1.64 -7.87 4.52
C THR A 115 -0.58 -7.05 3.78
N VAL A 116 -0.81 -5.74 3.68
CA VAL A 116 0.20 -4.78 3.27
C VAL A 116 0.98 -4.34 4.52
N PRO A 117 2.32 -4.42 4.53
CA PRO A 117 3.10 -4.01 5.70
C PRO A 117 2.83 -2.55 6.06
N GLU A 118 2.89 -2.24 7.36
CA GLU A 118 2.75 -0.86 7.81
C GLU A 118 3.89 0.00 7.25
N MET A 119 3.52 1.14 6.71
CA MET A 119 4.43 2.19 6.25
C MET A 119 4.36 3.34 7.23
N VAL A 120 5.51 3.75 7.76
CA VAL A 120 5.64 5.03 8.47
C VAL A 120 5.89 6.12 7.44
N LEU A 121 5.06 7.15 7.48
CA LEU A 121 5.16 8.34 6.63
C LEU A 121 5.78 9.44 7.48
N VAL A 122 7.03 9.82 7.20
CA VAL A 122 7.77 10.78 8.01
C VAL A 122 8.56 11.74 7.14
N LEU A 123 8.52 13.02 7.51
CA LEU A 123 9.43 14.02 6.96
C LEU A 123 10.88 13.69 7.41
N PRO A 124 11.86 13.51 6.49
CA PRO A 124 13.18 12.91 6.78
C PRO A 124 14.05 13.57 7.87
N TYR A 125 13.67 14.71 8.43
CA TYR A 125 14.45 15.46 9.42
C TYR A 125 13.83 15.47 10.84
N GLN A 126 12.80 14.65 11.09
CA GLN A 126 12.06 14.63 12.37
C GLN A 126 12.54 13.54 13.37
N LEU A 127 13.60 12.79 13.07
CA LEU A 127 14.08 11.65 13.89
C LEU A 127 15.41 11.93 14.62
N ASN A 128 15.71 13.18 14.92
CA ASN A 128 16.87 13.55 15.74
C ASN A 128 16.54 13.54 17.24
#